data_AF-A0A356Z4Z0-F1
#
_entry.id   AF-A0A356Z4Z0-F1
#
_cell.length_a   1.000
_cell.length_b   1.000
_cell.length_c   1.000
_cell.angle_alpha   90.00
_cell.angle_beta   90.00
_cell.angle_gamma   90.00
#
_symmetry.space_group_name_H-M   'P 1'
#
loop_
_entity.id
_entity.type
_entity.pdbx_description
1 polymer ?
#
loop_
_entity_poly.entity_id
_entity_poly.type
_entity_poly.pdbx_seq_one_letter_code
_entity_poly.pdbx_strand_id
1 'polypeptide(L)' 'MTEIRKAACHFCHMNCGKLVYVEDGVATKVVGDPDHPFNQGAQCPRGNSTLDHLNHPNRINYPLKRVGERGSGK' A
#
# COMPACT_ATOMS: atom_id res chain seq x y z
N MET A 1 13.28 -10.15 12.60
CA MET A 1 12.23 -10.08 13.63
C MET A 1 11.03 -9.39 13.01
N THR A 2 9.83 -9.96 13.11
CA THR A 2 8.63 -9.40 12.47
C THR A 2 8.03 -8.31 13.36
N GLU A 3 8.00 -7.08 12.88
CA GLU A 3 7.33 -5.93 13.51
C GLU A 3 5.93 -5.76 12.89
N ILE A 4 4.91 -5.47 13.70
CA ILE A 4 3.56 -5.17 13.21
C ILE A 4 3.29 -3.69 13.39
N ARG A 5 2.97 -2.99 12.29
CA ARG A 5 2.60 -1.57 12.29
C ARG A 5 1.13 -1.38 11.93
N LYS A 6 0.43 -0.53 12.70
CA LYS A 6 -0.92 -0.08 12.34
C LYS A 6 -0.85 0.99 11.26
N ALA A 7 -1.72 0.90 10.26
CA ALA A 7 -1.78 1.84 9.13
C ALA A 7 -3.23 2.01 8.64
N ALA A 8 -3.45 3.04 7.82
CA ALA A 8 -4.73 3.30 7.15
C ALA A 8 -4.64 3.03 5.64
N CYS A 9 -5.74 2.56 5.04
CA CYS A 9 -5.85 2.32 3.61
C CYS A 9 -6.24 3.58 2.83
N HIS A 10 -5.40 4.05 1.90
CA HIS A 10 -5.68 5.28 1.14
C HIS A 10 -6.23 5.07 -0.29
N PHE A 11 -6.71 3.87 -0.64
CA PHE A 11 -7.29 3.63 -1.97
C PHE A 11 -8.67 4.27 -2.18
N CYS A 12 -9.42 4.53 -1.10
CA CYS A 12 -10.68 5.26 -1.15
C CYS A 12 -10.82 6.14 0.11
N HIS A 13 -11.91 6.90 0.20
CA HIS A 13 -12.16 7.81 1.31
C HIS A 13 -12.43 7.12 2.66
N MET A 14 -12.62 5.79 2.69
CA MET A 14 -12.99 5.10 3.92
C MET A 14 -11.85 4.88 4.92
N ASN A 15 -10.59 4.95 4.47
CA ASN A 15 -9.43 4.84 5.35
C ASN A 15 -9.44 3.61 6.27
N CYS A 16 -9.86 2.44 5.76
CA CYS A 16 -9.91 1.20 6.54
C CYS A 16 -8.58 0.89 7.24
N GLY A 17 -8.64 0.48 8.51
CA GLY A 17 -7.47 0.12 9.30
C GLY A 17 -6.83 -1.19 8.85
N LYS A 18 -5.51 -1.22 8.89
CA LYS A 18 -4.66 -2.32 8.45
C LYS A 18 -3.53 -2.59 9.44
N LEU A 19 -3.11 -3.84 9.48
CA LEU A 19 -1.88 -4.29 10.12
C LEU A 19 -0.87 -4.65 9.03
N VAL A 20 0.31 -4.04 9.07
CA VAL A 20 1.42 -4.27 8.15
C VAL A 20 2.50 -5.02 8.90
N TYR A 21 2.83 -6.22 8.43
CA TYR A 21 3.95 -7.02 8.94
C TYR A 21 5.21 -6.59 8.19
N VAL A 22 6.22 -6.21 8.95
CA VAL A 22 7.51 -5.71 8.46
C VAL A 22 8.62 -6.62 8.95
N GLU A 23 9.40 -7.15 8.01
CA GLU A 23 10.53 -8.03 8.28
C GLU A 23 11.76 -7.40 7.64
N ASP A 24 12.78 -7.12 8.47
CA ASP A 24 14.05 -6.52 8.05
C ASP A 24 13.86 -5.24 7.20
N GLY A 25 12.86 -4.43 7.57
CA GLY A 25 12.51 -3.18 6.90
C GLY A 25 11.58 -3.32 5.68
N VAL A 26 11.20 -4.54 5.30
CA VAL A 26 10.36 -4.84 4.14
C VAL A 26 8.95 -5.23 4.57
N ALA A 27 7.93 -4.65 3.96
CA ALA A 27 6.54 -5.06 4.19
C ALA A 27 6.25 -6.40 3.49
N THR A 28 5.93 -7.44 4.27
CA THR A 28 5.76 -8.81 3.76
C THR A 28 4.29 -9.27 3.75
N LYS A 29 3.46 -8.71 4.63
CA LYS A 29 2.03 -9.04 4.70
C LYS A 29 1.20 -7.83 5.14
N VAL A 30 0.00 -7.71 4.57
CA VAL A 30 -1.01 -6.71 4.99
C VAL A 30 -2.33 -7.42 5.23
N VAL A 31 -2.93 -7.18 6.39
CA VAL A 31 -4.28 -7.65 6.75
C VAL A 31 -5.09 -6.49 7.31
N GLY A 32 -6.42 -6.64 7.40
CA GLY A 32 -7.22 -5.63 8.10
C GLY A 32 -6.98 -5.66 9.61
N ASP A 33 -7.05 -4.50 10.25
CA ASP A 33 -6.97 -4.38 11.71
C ASP A 33 -8.35 -4.70 12.34
N PRO A 34 -8.48 -5.80 13.11
CA PRO A 34 -9.73 -6.16 13.78
C PRO A 34 -10.19 -5.10 14.79
N ASP A 35 -9.26 -4.34 15.37
CA ASP A 35 -9.57 -3.32 16.37
C ASP A 35 -10.02 -1.99 15.74
N HIS A 36 -9.87 -1.83 14.43
CA HIS A 36 -10.21 -0.57 13.78
C HIS A 36 -11.74 -0.39 13.73
N PRO A 37 -12.28 0.72 14.27
CA PRO A 37 -13.70 0.87 14.55
C PRO A 37 -14.57 0.83 13.28
N PHE A 38 -13.99 1.21 12.14
CA PHE A 38 -14.74 1.29 10.89
C PHE A 38 -14.90 -0.05 10.18
N ASN A 39 -13.82 -0.82 10.01
CA ASN A 39 -13.81 -2.02 9.16
C ASN A 39 -13.65 -3.31 9.93
N GLN A 40 -13.28 -3.30 11.21
CA GLN A 40 -13.23 -4.48 12.07
C GLN A 40 -12.51 -5.68 11.42
N GLY A 41 -11.38 -5.42 10.75
CA GLY A 41 -10.59 -6.43 10.06
C GLY A 41 -10.99 -6.71 8.61
N ALA A 42 -12.17 -6.28 8.15
CA ALA A 42 -12.60 -6.46 6.77
C ALA A 42 -11.76 -5.61 5.80
N GLN A 43 -11.45 -6.17 4.63
CA GLN A 43 -10.74 -5.50 3.54
C GLN A 43 -11.39 -5.83 2.19
N CYS A 44 -11.47 -4.83 1.31
CA CYS A 44 -11.87 -5.03 -0.08
C CYS A 44 -10.68 -5.53 -0.94
N PRO A 45 -10.91 -5.99 -2.18
CA PRO A 45 -9.83 -6.46 -3.05
C PRO A 45 -8.70 -5.45 -3.26
N ARG A 46 -9.03 -4.15 -3.37
CA ARG A 46 -8.02 -3.07 -3.45
C ARG A 46 -7.19 -2.96 -2.17
N GLY A 47 -7.82 -3.16 -1.01
CA GLY A 47 -7.12 -3.17 0.28
C GLY A 47 -6.13 -4.32 0.37
N ASN A 48 -6.51 -5.49 -0.14
CA ASN A 48 -5.67 -6.68 -0.15
C ASN A 48 -4.51 -6.59 -1.16
N SER A 49 -4.67 -5.87 -2.27
CA SER A 49 -3.62 -5.64 -3.27
C SER A 49 -2.60 -4.56 -2.90
N THR A 50 -2.45 -4.23 -1.61
CA THR A 50 -1.55 -3.13 -1.17
C THR A 50 -0.09 -3.42 -1.50
N LEU A 51 0.36 -4.65 -1.28
CA LEU A 51 1.75 -5.04 -1.56
C LEU A 51 2.03 -5.10 -3.07
N ASP A 52 1.05 -5.51 -3.87
CA ASP A 52 1.17 -5.49 -5.34
C ASP A 52 1.39 -4.07 -5.85
N HIS A 53 0.70 -3.08 -5.24
CA HIS A 53 0.90 -1.68 -5.59
C HIS A 53 2.26 -1.13 -5.13
N LEU A 54 2.69 -1.49 -3.91
CA LEU A 54 3.99 -1.10 -3.37
C LEU A 54 5.16 -1.65 -4.19
N ASN A 55 5.04 -2.89 -4.66
CA ASN A 55 6.10 -3.61 -5.36
C ASN A 55 5.89 -3.65 -6.89
N HIS A 56 4.93 -2.87 -7.42
CA HIS A 56 4.58 -2.91 -8.84
C HIS A 56 5.80 -2.52 -9.72
N PRO A 57 6.08 -3.22 -10.84
CA PRO A 57 7.23 -2.91 -11.70
C PRO A 57 7.20 -1.48 -12.27
N ASN A 58 6.01 -0.92 -12.46
CA ASN A 58 5.82 0.45 -12.97
C ASN A 58 5.75 1.52 -11.86
N ARG A 59 6.09 1.22 -10.61
CA ARG A 59 6.06 2.20 -9.52
C ARG A 59 7.12 3.28 -9.75
N ILE A 60 6.71 4.54 -9.64
CA ILE A 60 7.62 5.69 -9.75
C ILE A 60 8.38 5.85 -8.43
N ASN A 61 9.63 5.39 -8.41
CA ASN A 61 10.47 5.40 -7.20
C ASN A 61 11.41 6.62 -7.13
N TYR A 62 11.56 7.37 -8.22
CA TYR A 62 12.52 8.47 -8.34
C TYR A 62 11.89 9.63 -9.13
N PRO A 63 12.38 10.88 -8.94
CA PRO A 63 12.01 11.99 -9.82
C PRO A 63 12.37 11.68 -11.28
N LEU A 64 11.44 11.94 -12.19
CA LEU A 64 11.63 11.79 -13.63
C LEU A 64 11.58 13.17 -14.31
N LYS A 65 12.44 13.37 -15.32
CA LYS A 65 12.44 14.58 -16.14
C LYS A 65 11.99 14.23 -17.55
N ARG A 66 10.89 14.84 -17.99
CA ARG A 66 10.40 14.72 -19.37
C ARG A 66 11.47 15.21 -20.36
N VAL A 67 11.77 14.40 -21.36
CA VAL A 67 12.66 14.77 -22.48
C VAL A 67 11.97 14.71 -23.85
N GLY A 68 10.77 14.14 -23.94
CA GLY A 68 9.96 14.10 -25.17
C GLY A 68 8.66 14.90 -25.11
N GLU A 69 7.79 14.70 -26.11
CA GLU A 69 6.43 15.23 -26.13
C GLU A 69 5.58 14.69 -24.97
N ARG A 70 4.56 15.44 -24.54
CA ARG A 70 3.65 15.00 -23.45
C ARG A 70 2.95 13.69 -23.84
N GLY A 71 3.00 12.71 -22.94
CA GLY A 71 2.42 11.36 -23.16
C GLY A 71 3.38 10.34 -23.77
N SER A 72 4.59 10.73 -24.18
CA SER A 72 5.55 9.81 -24.82
C SER A 72 6.24 8.82 -23.86
N GLY A 73 6.14 9.03 -22.55
CA GLY A 73 6.85 8.23 -21.54
C GLY A 73 8.36 8.43 -21.55
N LYS A 74 8.86 9.49 -22.20
CA LYS A 74 10.29 9.85 -22.30
C LYS A 74 10.59 11.13 -21.52
#